data_AF-A0A8S3UM91-F1
#
_entry.id   AF-A0A8S3UM91-F1
#
_cell.length_a   1.000
_cell.length_b   1.000
_cell.length_c   1.000
_cell.angle_alpha   90.00
_cell.angle_beta   90.00
_cell.angle_gamma   90.00
#
_symmetry.space_group_name_H-M   'P 1'
#
loop_
_entity.id
_entity.type
_entity.pdbx_description
1 polymer ?
#
loop_
_entity_poly.entity_id
_entity_poly.type
_entity_poly.pdbx_seq_one_letter_code
_entity_poly.pdbx_strand_id
1 'polypeptide(L)'
;MMAYRAAEHETTGATPHLLMLGRETTMPLDLIYCMPTSVKPVPTNQWVLELKERIEDAHTFVRGHIKQAILRQKTYHDKKLSWRKFEKGDEVYIFFPQKKIGCSSKLTSFWRGPFTILRKMSDVLYEINCGRSGKPQVIHCDRIKKKISQMLREEDVDLVINDRVIENVENEIDTHTDEFTDVSLRDNIRPRREVKRPERYQDFICDFG
;
A
#
# COMPACT_ATOMS: atom_id res chain seq x y z
N MET A 1 -3.37 33.08 0.80
CA MET A 1 -2.34 32.31 1.56
C MET A 1 -2.18 32.77 3.01
N MET A 2 -3.13 33.51 3.62
CA MET A 2 -3.06 33.96 5.02
C MET A 2 -3.56 32.89 6.00
N ALA A 3 -4.68 32.21 5.69
CA ALA A 3 -5.28 31.18 6.54
C ALA A 3 -4.31 30.06 6.94
N TYR A 4 -3.48 29.56 6.00
CA TYR A 4 -2.50 28.52 6.30
C TYR A 4 -1.40 28.99 7.28
N ARG A 5 -1.06 30.28 7.27
CA ARG A 5 -0.04 30.85 8.17
C ARG A 5 -0.57 31.12 9.57
N ALA A 6 -1.89 31.34 9.67
CA ALA A 6 -2.62 31.61 10.91
C ALA A 6 -3.14 30.35 11.60
N ALA A 7 -3.26 29.24 10.86
CA ALA A 7 -3.74 27.98 11.41
C ALA A 7 -2.60 27.24 12.14
N GLU A 8 -2.92 26.69 13.31
CA GLU A 8 -2.01 25.79 14.03
C GLU A 8 -1.89 24.46 13.29
N HIS A 9 -0.65 23.97 13.16
CA HIS A 9 -0.40 22.68 12.54
C HIS A 9 -0.32 21.57 13.61
N GLU A 10 -1.09 20.49 13.48
CA GLU A 10 -1.20 19.44 14.50
C GLU A 10 0.15 18.86 14.95
N THR A 11 1.10 18.65 14.03
CA THR A 11 2.43 18.09 14.35
C THR A 11 3.31 19.05 15.13
N THR A 12 3.05 20.35 14.99
CA THR A 12 3.89 21.43 15.48
C THR A 12 3.26 22.06 16.73
N GLY A 13 1.93 22.10 16.80
CA GLY A 13 1.17 22.73 17.88
C GLY A 13 1.23 24.25 17.88
N ALA A 14 1.74 24.87 16.81
CA ALA A 14 1.92 26.30 16.68
C ALA A 14 1.66 26.75 15.23
N THR A 15 1.39 28.04 15.04
CA THR A 15 1.19 28.61 13.71
C THR A 15 2.53 28.83 13.00
N PRO A 16 2.61 28.65 11.67
CA PRO A 16 3.82 28.97 10.91
C PRO A 16 4.27 30.43 11.06
N HIS A 17 3.33 31.37 11.29
CA HIS A 17 3.65 32.78 11.47
C HIS A 17 4.36 33.04 12.80
N LEU A 18 3.88 32.42 13.89
CA LEU A 18 4.51 32.52 15.20
C LEU A 18 5.96 32.04 15.18
N LEU A 19 6.23 30.91 14.51
CA LEU A 19 7.59 30.34 14.44
C LEU A 19 8.57 31.16 13.61
N MET A 20 8.07 31.94 12.66
CA MET A 20 8.88 32.78 11.78
C MET A 20 9.11 34.18 12.35
N LEU A 21 8.11 34.77 13.00
CA LEU A 21 8.11 36.18 13.40
C LEU A 21 7.92 36.42 14.90
N GLY A 22 7.78 35.37 15.72
CA GLY A 22 7.58 35.49 17.17
C GLY A 22 6.27 36.17 17.58
N ARG A 23 5.29 36.24 16.67
CA ARG A 23 3.96 36.82 16.89
C ARG A 23 2.91 36.15 16.01
N GLU A 24 1.65 36.23 16.42
CA GLU A 24 0.52 35.72 15.63
C GLU A 24 0.10 36.68 14.50
N THR A 25 -0.55 36.12 13.49
CA THR A 25 -1.15 36.91 12.40
C THR A 25 -2.39 37.63 12.90
N THR A 26 -2.55 38.90 12.56
CA THR A 26 -3.81 39.63 12.73
C THR A 26 -4.82 39.15 11.68
N MET A 27 -5.88 38.48 12.12
CA MET A 27 -6.97 38.03 11.26
C MET A 27 -8.01 39.15 11.08
N PRO A 28 -8.77 39.17 9.96
CA PRO A 28 -9.85 40.15 9.78
C PRO A 28 -10.88 40.13 10.92
N LEU A 29 -11.10 38.95 11.51
CA LEU A 29 -11.96 38.77 12.67
C LEU A 29 -11.44 39.52 13.91
N ASP A 30 -10.12 39.54 14.10
CA ASP A 30 -9.47 40.25 15.21
C ASP A 30 -9.67 41.76 15.10
N LEU A 31 -9.74 42.29 13.87
CA LEU A 31 -10.00 43.71 13.62
C LEU A 31 -11.46 44.07 13.93
N ILE A 32 -12.41 43.22 13.52
CA ILE A 32 -13.85 43.43 13.78
C ILE A 32 -14.14 43.43 15.29
N TYR A 33 -13.52 42.52 16.04
CA TYR A 33 -13.69 42.41 17.48
C TYR A 33 -12.70 43.26 18.30
N CYS A 34 -11.85 44.05 17.64
CA CYS A 34 -10.81 44.88 18.28
C CYS A 34 -9.98 44.11 19.32
N MET A 35 -9.56 42.88 18.98
CA MET A 35 -8.77 42.05 19.88
C MET A 35 -7.43 42.73 20.19
N PRO A 36 -6.98 42.73 21.46
CA PRO A 36 -5.70 43.33 21.81
C PRO A 36 -4.56 42.58 21.11
N THR A 37 -3.62 43.33 20.52
CA THR A 37 -2.42 42.75 19.93
C THR A 37 -1.67 41.94 20.97
N SER A 38 -1.29 40.71 20.62
CA SER A 38 -0.52 39.81 21.51
C SER A 38 0.82 40.40 21.96
N VAL A 39 1.30 41.44 21.29
CA VAL A 39 2.60 42.08 21.51
C VAL A 39 2.36 43.47 22.09
N LYS A 40 2.91 43.71 23.28
CA LYS A 40 2.90 45.03 23.91
C LYS A 40 3.90 45.96 23.21
N PRO A 41 3.70 47.29 23.24
CA PRO A 41 4.70 48.23 22.75
C PRO A 41 5.94 48.18 23.65
N VAL A 42 7.09 47.87 23.05
CA VAL A 42 8.40 47.71 23.72
C VAL A 42 9.32 48.81 23.20
N PRO A 43 10.16 49.42 24.04
CA PRO A 43 11.14 50.40 23.57
C PRO A 43 12.14 49.77 22.59
N THR A 44 12.55 50.54 21.57
CA THR A 44 13.32 50.05 20.41
C THR A 44 14.60 49.29 20.77
N ASN A 45 15.26 49.67 21.87
CA ASN A 45 16.50 49.06 22.36
C ASN A 45 16.31 47.65 22.95
N GLN A 46 15.10 47.27 23.39
CA GLN A 46 14.81 45.96 24.01
C GLN A 46 14.07 45.02 23.07
N TRP A 47 13.43 45.54 22.02
CA TRP A 47 12.61 44.76 21.07
C TRP A 47 13.31 43.52 20.50
N VAL A 48 14.57 43.65 20.09
CA VAL A 48 15.32 42.57 19.44
C VAL A 48 15.56 41.40 20.41
N LEU A 49 15.80 41.69 21.69
CA LEU A 49 16.03 40.67 22.72
C LEU A 49 14.75 39.89 23.00
N GLU A 50 13.63 40.59 23.20
CA GLU A 50 12.33 39.94 23.43
C GLU A 50 11.82 39.18 22.20
N LEU A 51 12.11 39.65 20.98
CA LEU A 51 11.79 38.92 19.77
C LEU A 51 12.58 37.60 19.70
N LYS A 52 13.88 37.66 20.01
CA LYS A 52 14.74 36.48 20.02
C LYS A 52 14.23 35.45 21.06
N GLU A 53 13.97 35.91 22.27
CA GLU A 53 13.46 35.06 23.37
C GLU A 53 12.15 34.37 22.97
N ARG A 54 11.17 35.12 22.44
CA ARG A 54 9.89 34.54 21.99
C ARG A 54 10.05 33.49 20.89
N ILE A 55 10.95 33.73 19.93
CA ILE A 55 11.22 32.74 18.87
C ILE A 55 11.87 31.51 19.48
N GLU A 56 12.86 31.67 20.35
CA GLU A 56 13.52 30.56 21.04
C GLU A 56 12.51 29.73 21.85
N ASP A 57 11.64 30.38 22.61
CA ASP A 57 10.57 29.74 23.38
C ASP A 57 9.60 28.98 22.48
N ALA A 58 9.12 29.60 21.40
CA ALA A 58 8.23 28.94 20.45
C ALA A 58 8.89 27.67 19.85
N HIS A 59 10.16 27.76 19.46
CA HIS A 59 10.89 26.60 18.91
C HIS A 59 11.16 25.51 19.96
N THR A 60 11.41 25.88 21.23
CA THR A 60 11.58 24.88 22.30
C THR A 60 10.28 24.12 22.55
N PHE A 61 9.14 24.83 22.61
CA PHE A 61 7.81 24.23 22.72
C PHE A 61 7.53 23.26 21.56
N VAL A 62 7.74 23.72 20.32
CA VAL A 62 7.52 22.92 19.11
C VAL A 62 8.39 21.67 19.08
N ARG A 63 9.67 21.74 19.48
CA ARG A 63 10.53 20.55 19.55
C ARG A 63 9.98 19.51 20.52
N GLY A 64 9.36 19.91 21.62
CA GLY A 64 8.67 19.02 22.55
C GLY A 64 7.47 18.35 21.89
N HIS A 65 6.62 19.14 21.25
CA HIS A 65 5.39 18.66 20.59
C HIS A 65 5.68 17.73 19.41
N ILE A 66 6.66 18.07 18.57
CA ILE A 66 7.10 17.25 17.43
C ILE A 66 7.55 15.86 17.91
N LYS A 67 8.31 15.76 19.01
CA LYS A 67 8.73 14.45 19.55
C LYS A 67 7.54 13.57 19.89
N GLN A 68 6.51 14.15 20.52
CA GLN A 68 5.28 13.41 20.86
C GLN A 68 4.47 13.05 19.62
N ALA A 69 4.33 13.98 18.67
CA ALA A 69 3.62 13.76 17.41
C ALA A 69 4.28 12.63 16.59
N ILE A 70 5.62 12.64 16.47
CA ILE A 70 6.38 11.57 15.81
C ILE A 70 6.11 10.22 16.49
N LEU A 71 6.14 10.14 17.82
CA LEU A 71 5.87 8.90 18.53
C LEU A 71 4.45 8.38 18.24
N ARG A 72 3.44 9.26 18.32
CA ARG A 72 2.05 8.92 18.00
C ARG A 72 1.93 8.41 16.57
N GLN A 73 2.43 9.17 15.60
CA GLN A 73 2.40 8.81 14.18
C GLN A 73 3.09 7.48 13.91
N LYS A 74 4.27 7.25 14.51
CA LYS A 74 4.98 5.98 14.43
C LYS A 74 4.11 4.84 14.95
N THR A 75 3.51 4.96 16.13
CA THR A 75 2.66 3.88 16.67
C THR A 75 1.47 3.56 15.77
N TYR A 76 0.83 4.56 15.17
CA TYR A 76 -0.28 4.33 14.24
C TYR A 76 0.18 3.70 12.93
N HIS A 77 1.33 4.14 12.41
CA HIS A 77 1.92 3.58 11.21
C HIS A 77 2.31 2.10 11.42
N ASP A 78 3.02 1.81 12.51
CA ASP A 78 3.51 0.47 12.82
C ASP A 78 2.36 -0.53 13.05
N LYS A 79 1.23 -0.08 13.62
CA LYS A 79 0.01 -0.90 13.76
C LYS A 79 -0.56 -1.39 12.43
N LYS A 80 -0.46 -0.60 11.37
CA LYS A 80 -1.02 -0.91 10.04
C LYS A 80 -0.03 -1.64 9.13
N LEU A 81 1.23 -1.73 9.54
CA LEU A 81 2.30 -2.23 8.68
C LEU A 81 2.28 -3.76 8.61
N SER A 82 1.96 -4.29 7.42
CA SER A 82 2.14 -5.70 7.10
C SER A 82 3.55 -5.92 6.54
N TRP A 83 4.41 -6.59 7.30
CA TRP A 83 5.77 -6.91 6.86
C TRP A 83 5.75 -7.95 5.74
N ARG A 84 5.89 -7.49 4.49
CA ARG A 84 6.20 -8.37 3.35
C ARG A 84 7.71 -8.43 3.20
N LYS A 85 8.28 -9.58 3.54
CA LYS A 85 9.70 -9.85 3.35
C LYS A 85 9.88 -10.54 2.00
N PHE A 86 10.90 -10.12 1.27
CA PHE A 86 11.30 -10.73 0.02
C PHE A 86 12.77 -11.10 0.10
N GLU A 87 13.12 -12.22 -0.53
CA GLU A 87 14.49 -12.72 -0.55
C GLU A 87 15.10 -12.60 -1.96
N LYS A 88 16.42 -12.67 -2.02
CA LYS A 88 17.13 -12.70 -3.30
C LYS A 88 16.68 -13.93 -4.09
N GLY A 89 16.36 -13.76 -5.37
CA GLY A 89 15.88 -14.83 -6.24
C GLY A 89 14.36 -15.00 -6.27
N ASP A 90 13.60 -14.33 -5.39
CA ASP A 90 12.14 -14.33 -5.47
C ASP A 90 11.68 -13.68 -6.79
N GLU A 91 10.72 -14.33 -7.45
CA GLU A 91 10.01 -13.77 -8.59
C GLU A 91 8.88 -12.85 -8.12
N VAL A 92 8.89 -11.62 -8.61
CA VAL A 92 7.97 -10.57 -8.18
C VAL A 92 7.41 -9.76 -9.36
N TYR A 93 6.18 -9.30 -9.18
CA TYR A 93 5.56 -8.29 -10.03
C TYR A 93 5.80 -6.90 -9.44
N ILE A 94 6.08 -5.94 -10.32
CA ILE A 94 6.34 -4.54 -9.96
C ILE A 94 5.23 -3.65 -10.51
N PHE A 95 4.74 -2.73 -9.67
CA PHE A 95 3.78 -1.71 -10.07
C PHE A 95 4.47 -0.52 -10.73
N PHE A 96 4.17 -0.25 -12.00
CA PHE A 96 4.62 0.93 -12.74
C PHE A 96 3.41 1.83 -13.05
N PRO A 97 3.28 3.01 -12.42
CA PRO A 97 2.15 3.93 -12.65
C PRO A 97 2.25 4.69 -14.00
N GLN A 98 2.91 4.10 -15.00
CA GLN A 98 3.07 4.71 -16.32
C GLN A 98 1.94 4.26 -17.24
N LYS A 99 1.15 5.23 -17.74
CA LYS A 99 0.15 5.01 -18.77
C LYS A 99 0.82 4.96 -20.14
N LYS A 100 0.42 4.01 -20.99
CA LYS A 100 0.81 4.03 -22.41
C LYS A 100 -0.04 5.08 -23.12
N ILE A 101 0.61 5.96 -23.87
CA ILE A 101 -0.07 6.95 -24.72
C ILE A 101 -0.96 6.21 -25.73
N GLY A 102 -2.21 6.65 -25.88
CA GLY A 102 -3.19 6.01 -26.76
C GLY A 102 -3.94 4.81 -26.16
N CYS A 103 -3.57 4.33 -24.96
CA CYS A 103 -4.31 3.26 -24.29
C CYS A 103 -5.20 3.80 -23.16
N SER A 104 -6.41 3.27 -23.04
CA SER A 104 -7.29 3.57 -21.91
C SER A 104 -6.68 3.05 -20.61
N SER A 105 -6.59 3.93 -19.61
CA SER A 105 -6.08 3.57 -18.28
C SER A 105 -6.91 2.48 -17.59
N LYS A 106 -8.19 2.32 -17.96
CA LYS A 106 -9.09 1.29 -17.40
C LYS A 106 -8.71 -0.13 -17.83
N LEU A 107 -8.09 -0.27 -19.01
CA LEU A 107 -7.71 -1.57 -19.59
C LEU A 107 -6.20 -1.82 -19.54
N THR A 108 -5.43 -0.95 -18.86
CA THR A 108 -3.98 -1.08 -18.77
C THR A 108 -3.59 -1.78 -17.47
N SER A 109 -2.84 -2.88 -17.55
CA SER A 109 -2.19 -3.45 -16.37
C SER A 109 -0.98 -2.60 -15.96
N PHE A 110 -1.01 -2.11 -14.72
CA PHE A 110 0.12 -1.40 -14.12
C PHE A 110 1.15 -2.34 -13.50
N TRP A 111 0.80 -3.60 -13.25
CA TRP A 111 1.71 -4.62 -12.73
C TRP A 111 2.43 -5.28 -13.91
N ARG A 112 3.76 -5.30 -13.85
CA ARG A 112 4.63 -5.91 -14.87
C ARG A 112 5.57 -6.91 -14.22
N GLY A 113 5.94 -7.97 -14.94
CA GLY A 113 6.81 -9.04 -14.45
C GLY A 113 6.46 -10.39 -15.07
N PRO A 114 7.07 -11.48 -14.61
CA PRO A 114 7.88 -11.60 -13.40
C PRO A 114 9.29 -11.02 -13.53
N PHE A 115 9.79 -10.37 -12.48
CA PHE A 115 11.18 -9.93 -12.34
C PHE A 115 11.80 -10.59 -11.12
N THR A 116 13.12 -10.75 -11.11
CA THR A 116 13.84 -11.37 -9.99
C THR A 116 14.51 -10.32 -9.11
N ILE A 117 14.40 -10.51 -7.79
CA ILE A 117 15.10 -9.65 -6.82
C ILE A 117 16.59 -9.99 -6.81
N LEU A 118 17.43 -8.98 -7.02
CA LEU A 118 18.89 -9.14 -7.03
C LEU A 118 19.48 -9.07 -5.62
N ARG A 119 19.07 -8.07 -4.84
CA ARG A 119 19.46 -7.92 -3.43
C ARG A 119 18.48 -7.05 -2.66
N LYS A 120 18.46 -7.25 -1.35
CA LYS A 120 17.78 -6.38 -0.39
C LYS A 120 18.73 -5.26 0.02
N MET A 121 18.37 -4.00 -0.22
CA MET A 121 19.17 -2.82 0.14
C MET A 121 18.86 -2.35 1.57
N SER A 122 17.57 -2.31 1.91
CA SER A 122 17.04 -1.96 3.22
C SER A 122 15.78 -2.80 3.48
N ASP A 123 15.15 -2.68 4.65
CA ASP A 123 13.88 -3.37 4.94
C ASP A 123 12.76 -3.00 3.97
N VAL A 124 12.84 -1.79 3.42
CA VAL A 124 11.82 -1.20 2.55
C VAL A 124 12.27 -1.17 1.09
N LEU A 125 13.57 -1.16 0.80
CA LEU A 125 14.11 -0.95 -0.53
C LEU A 125 14.79 -2.21 -1.08
N TYR A 126 14.41 -2.60 -2.30
CA TYR A 126 14.92 -3.79 -2.99
C TYR A 126 15.47 -3.39 -4.35
N GLU A 127 16.58 -4.01 -4.75
CA GLU A 127 17.14 -3.85 -6.09
C GLU A 127 16.66 -4.98 -7.01
N ILE A 128 16.07 -4.60 -8.13
CA ILE A 128 15.42 -5.52 -9.07
C ILE A 128 15.88 -5.20 -10.49
N ASN A 129 16.11 -6.24 -11.31
CA ASN A 129 16.38 -6.04 -12.73
C ASN A 129 15.08 -5.89 -13.52
N CYS A 130 14.63 -4.64 -13.70
CA CYS A 130 13.35 -4.34 -14.37
C CYS A 130 13.45 -3.31 -15.51
N GLY A 131 14.67 -2.89 -15.88
CA GLY A 131 14.87 -1.95 -16.97
C GLY A 131 14.69 -2.59 -18.35
N ARG A 132 14.15 -1.84 -19.33
CA ARG A 132 14.18 -2.20 -20.78
C ARG A 132 15.59 -2.50 -21.31
N SER A 133 16.63 -2.07 -20.58
CA SER A 133 18.05 -2.18 -20.91
C SER A 133 18.81 -3.13 -19.95
N GLY A 134 18.12 -3.90 -19.10
CA GLY A 134 18.75 -4.78 -18.11
C GLY A 134 19.43 -4.05 -16.94
N LYS A 135 19.17 -2.75 -16.76
CA LYS A 135 19.72 -1.97 -15.65
C LYS A 135 18.92 -2.25 -14.36
N PRO A 136 19.60 -2.49 -13.22
CA PRO A 136 18.93 -2.65 -11.95
C PRO A 136 18.29 -1.33 -11.50
N GLN A 137 17.13 -1.42 -10.85
CA GLN A 137 16.43 -0.29 -10.23
C GLN A 137 16.13 -0.60 -8.77
N VAL A 138 16.22 0.44 -7.93
CA VAL A 138 15.84 0.37 -6.52
C VAL A 138 14.35 0.72 -6.39
N ILE A 139 13.57 -0.20 -5.83
CA ILE A 139 12.11 -0.12 -5.73
C ILE A 139 11.67 -0.33 -4.28
N HIS A 140 10.65 0.41 -3.86
CA HIS A 140 10.00 0.30 -2.56
C HIS A 140 9.11 -0.96 -2.47
N CYS A 141 9.09 -1.62 -1.31
CA CYS A 141 8.36 -2.87 -1.04
C CYS A 141 6.86 -2.80 -1.40
N ASP A 142 6.19 -1.67 -1.15
CA ASP A 142 4.77 -1.46 -1.52
C ASP A 142 4.49 -1.58 -3.03
N ARG A 143 5.51 -1.36 -3.88
CA ARG A 143 5.38 -1.51 -5.33
C ARG A 143 5.69 -2.93 -5.80
N ILE A 144 5.91 -3.87 -4.89
CA ILE A 144 6.33 -5.25 -5.18
C ILE A 144 5.24 -6.22 -4.70
N LYS A 145 4.96 -7.24 -5.51
CA LYS A 145 4.10 -8.38 -5.16
C LYS A 145 4.80 -9.69 -5.50
N LYS A 146 4.82 -10.64 -4.57
CA LYS A 146 5.38 -11.98 -4.82
C LYS A 146 4.52 -12.70 -5.88
N LYS A 147 5.16 -13.35 -6.85
CA LYS A 147 4.46 -14.23 -7.79
C LYS A 147 3.93 -15.43 -7.01
N ILE A 148 2.64 -15.70 -7.15
CA ILE A 148 1.99 -16.89 -6.61
C ILE A 148 1.71 -17.78 -7.81
N SER A 149 2.30 -18.98 -7.85
CA SER A 149 1.94 -19.98 -8.84
C SER A 149 0.50 -20.41 -8.60
N GLN A 150 -0.37 -20.14 -9.56
CA GLN A 150 -1.71 -20.72 -9.57
C GLN A 150 -1.59 -22.09 -10.19
N MET A 151 -1.48 -23.13 -9.36
CA MET A 151 -1.70 -24.50 -9.80
C MET A 151 -3.21 -24.66 -10.02
N LEU A 152 -3.61 -24.96 -11.25
CA LEU A 152 -4.98 -25.41 -11.49
C LEU A 152 -5.12 -26.78 -10.82
N ARG A 153 -6.23 -27.01 -10.10
CA ARG A 153 -6.43 -28.17 -9.20
C ARG A 153 -6.36 -29.55 -9.88
N GLU A 154 -6.17 -29.63 -11.19
CA GLU A 154 -6.21 -30.87 -11.98
C GLU A 154 -4.88 -31.17 -12.69
N GLU A 155 -3.81 -30.39 -12.44
CA GLU A 155 -2.47 -30.68 -12.94
C GLU A 155 -1.64 -31.45 -11.90
N ASP A 156 -2.13 -32.59 -11.45
CA ASP A 156 -1.25 -33.66 -10.93
C ASP A 156 -0.75 -34.44 -12.14
N VAL A 157 0.28 -33.93 -12.82
CA VAL A 157 1.00 -34.65 -13.88
C VAL A 157 2.42 -34.88 -13.42
N ASP A 158 2.62 -36.08 -12.84
CA ASP A 158 3.83 -36.89 -12.82
C ASP A 158 5.17 -36.14 -12.86
N LEU A 159 5.59 -35.63 -11.70
CA LEU A 159 6.99 -35.33 -11.45
C LEU A 159 7.72 -36.64 -11.08
N VAL A 160 8.14 -37.37 -12.13
CA VAL A 160 9.35 -38.22 -12.21
C VAL A 160 9.79 -38.90 -10.90
N ILE A 161 9.38 -40.15 -10.70
CA ILE A 161 10.16 -41.13 -9.93
C ILE A 161 11.00 -41.91 -10.94
N ASN A 162 12.19 -41.41 -11.26
CA ASN A 162 13.22 -42.25 -11.86
C ASN A 162 14.09 -42.83 -10.74
N ASP A 163 14.25 -44.15 -10.86
CA ASP A 163 15.27 -45.03 -10.29
C ASP A 163 15.12 -45.45 -8.82
N ARG A 164 14.56 -46.66 -8.64
CA ARG A 164 15.34 -47.84 -8.24
C ARG A 164 14.53 -49.13 -8.38
N VAL A 165 15.03 -49.99 -9.27
CA VAL A 165 14.75 -51.42 -9.38
C VAL A 165 15.10 -52.11 -8.06
N ILE A 166 14.16 -52.84 -7.44
CA ILE A 166 14.46 -54.03 -6.63
C ILE A 166 13.38 -55.09 -6.93
N GLU A 167 13.90 -56.27 -7.25
CA GLU A 167 13.23 -57.51 -7.63
C GLU A 167 12.31 -58.10 -6.55
N ASN A 168 11.24 -58.75 -7.03
CA ASN A 168 10.65 -60.02 -6.57
C ASN A 168 10.47 -60.26 -5.06
N VAL A 169 9.21 -60.32 -4.61
CA VAL A 169 8.68 -61.46 -3.83
C VAL A 169 7.22 -61.66 -4.20
N GLU A 170 6.94 -62.80 -4.83
CA GLU A 170 5.61 -63.39 -5.04
C GLU A 170 4.96 -63.73 -3.70
N ASN A 171 3.65 -63.53 -3.59
CA ASN A 171 2.73 -64.41 -2.85
C ASN A 171 1.28 -64.06 -3.24
N GLU A 172 0.71 -64.91 -4.10
CA GLU A 172 -0.56 -65.63 -3.94
C GLU A 172 -1.50 -65.23 -2.76
N ILE A 173 -2.84 -65.19 -2.82
CA ILE A 173 -3.94 -65.42 -3.78
C ILE A 173 -5.16 -64.73 -3.12
N ASP A 174 -6.13 -64.20 -3.88
CA ASP A 174 -7.55 -64.58 -3.69
C ASP A 174 -8.46 -63.92 -4.74
N THR A 175 -9.05 -64.80 -5.51
CA THR A 175 -10.04 -64.62 -6.57
C THR A 175 -11.38 -64.20 -5.99
N HIS A 176 -11.98 -63.14 -6.51
CA HIS A 176 -13.42 -63.10 -6.76
C HIS A 176 -13.69 -62.17 -7.95
N THR A 177 -14.06 -62.77 -9.08
CA THR A 177 -14.86 -62.12 -10.11
C THR A 177 -16.20 -61.75 -9.51
N ASP A 178 -16.69 -60.53 -9.79
CA ASP A 178 -18.01 -60.36 -10.42
C ASP A 178 -18.24 -58.90 -10.85
N GLU A 179 -18.75 -58.79 -12.08
CA GLU A 179 -19.64 -57.76 -12.62
C GLU A 179 -19.13 -56.32 -12.85
N PHE A 180 -18.85 -56.09 -14.14
CA PHE A 180 -18.82 -54.80 -14.82
C PHE A 180 -20.20 -54.11 -14.72
N THR A 181 -20.30 -53.03 -13.94
CA THR A 181 -21.38 -52.05 -14.09
C THR A 181 -20.80 -50.65 -14.28
N ASP A 182 -20.99 -50.15 -15.49
CA ASP A 182 -20.81 -48.77 -15.92
C ASP A 182 -21.60 -47.81 -15.01
N VAL A 183 -20.88 -46.97 -14.25
CA VAL A 183 -21.48 -45.84 -13.52
C VAL A 183 -20.84 -44.56 -14.02
N SER A 184 -21.40 -44.12 -15.16
CA SER A 184 -21.61 -42.75 -15.59
C SER A 184 -20.78 -41.68 -14.86
N LEU A 185 -19.91 -41.03 -15.63
CA LEU A 185 -19.46 -39.65 -15.46
C LEU A 185 -20.53 -38.81 -14.76
N ARG A 186 -20.38 -38.58 -13.46
CA ARG A 186 -21.14 -37.54 -12.78
C ARG A 186 -20.56 -36.22 -13.26
N ASP A 187 -21.25 -35.64 -14.22
CA ASP A 187 -21.13 -34.26 -14.64
C ASP A 187 -20.98 -33.33 -13.42
N ASN A 188 -19.75 -33.00 -13.08
CA ASN A 188 -19.42 -31.89 -12.19
C ASN A 188 -19.60 -30.57 -12.97
N ILE A 189 -20.78 -30.37 -13.57
CA ILE A 189 -21.16 -29.09 -14.16
C ILE A 189 -21.29 -28.11 -13.00
N ARG A 190 -20.42 -27.10 -12.96
CA ARG A 190 -20.59 -25.96 -12.04
C ARG A 190 -22.01 -25.41 -12.22
N PRO A 191 -22.79 -25.23 -11.13
CA PRO A 191 -24.14 -24.70 -11.25
C PRO A 191 -24.09 -23.34 -11.93
N ARG A 192 -24.95 -23.16 -12.94
CA ARG A 192 -25.05 -21.92 -13.70
C ARG A 192 -25.39 -20.80 -12.73
N ARG A 193 -24.56 -19.76 -12.69
CA ARG A 193 -24.76 -18.60 -11.80
C ARG A 193 -26.07 -17.91 -12.16
N GLU A 194 -27.06 -18.00 -11.29
CA GLU A 194 -28.31 -17.25 -11.42
C GLU A 194 -28.09 -15.79 -11.01
N VAL A 195 -28.32 -14.87 -11.95
CA VAL A 195 -28.30 -13.43 -11.67
C VAL A 195 -29.70 -13.04 -11.16
N LYS A 196 -29.87 -12.92 -9.85
CA LYS A 196 -31.08 -12.30 -9.27
C LYS A 196 -31.09 -10.81 -9.60
N ARG A 197 -32.07 -10.38 -10.38
CA ARG A 197 -32.29 -8.95 -10.67
C ARG A 197 -32.92 -8.30 -9.42
N PRO A 198 -32.50 -7.09 -9.03
CA PRO A 198 -33.16 -6.35 -7.96
C PRO A 198 -34.62 -6.04 -8.34
N GLU A 199 -35.55 -6.23 -7.40
CA GLU A 199 -37.01 -6.15 -7.63
C GLU A 199 -37.46 -4.82 -8.25
N ARG A 200 -36.73 -3.74 -7.99
CA ARG A 200 -37.00 -2.38 -8.48
C ARG A 200 -37.04 -2.23 -10.01
N TYR A 201 -36.56 -3.22 -10.77
CA TYR A 201 -36.50 -3.17 -12.24
C TYR A 201 -37.40 -4.20 -12.93
N GLN A 202 -38.39 -4.77 -12.23
CA GLN A 202 -39.33 -5.74 -12.83
C GLN A 202 -40.34 -5.10 -13.80
N ASP A 203 -40.56 -3.79 -13.70
CA ASP A 203 -41.60 -3.08 -14.46
C ASP A 203 -41.13 -2.53 -15.83
N PHE A 204 -39.84 -2.69 -16.17
CA PHE A 204 -39.29 -2.18 -17.43
C PHE A 204 -39.21 -3.31 -18.47
N ILE A 205 -40.14 -3.32 -19.41
CA ILE A 205 -40.04 -4.10 -20.66
C ILE A 205 -39.03 -3.39 -21.56
N CYS A 206 -37.79 -3.89 -21.58
CA CYS A 206 -36.82 -3.51 -22.61
C CYS A 206 -36.84 -4.56 -23.71
N ASP A 207 -37.83 -4.49 -24.59
CA ASP A 207 -37.78 -5.19 -25.87
C ASP A 207 -36.85 -4.41 -26.80
N PHE A 208 -35.58 -4.84 -26.87
CA PHE A 208 -34.71 -4.53 -28.00
C PHE A 208 -34.50 -5.82 -28.78
N GLY A 209 -35.24 -5.95 -29.89
CA GLY A 209 -34.89 -6.85 -30.98
C GLY A 209 -33.63 -6.39 -31.71
#